data_AF-A0A2V1ZLK4-F1
#
_entry.id   AF-A0A2V1ZLK4-F1
#
_cell.length_a   1.000
_cell.length_b   1.000
_cell.length_c   1.000
_cell.angle_alpha   90.00
_cell.angle_beta   90.00
_cell.angle_gamma   90.00
#
_symmetry.space_group_name_H-M   'P 1'
#
loop_
_entity.id
_entity.type
_entity.pdbx_description
1 polymer ?
#
loop_
_entity_poly.entity_id
_entity_poly.type
_entity_poly.pdbx_seq_one_letter_code
_entity_poly.pdbx_strand_id
1 'polypeptide(L)'
;MDETPNKNMAHQAEEIINHEQFEDMRDLLEEDFADLIQVYITDSQQRISALRVAQQENDNANGFEVAHALKGASANLGTTQLTNLSSQLQERCRERLISEQAALIENIAVALQRAEQEINLRLGL
;
A
#
# COMPACT_ATOMS: atom_id res chain seq x y z
N MET A 1 24.48 -25.98 -24.96
CA MET A 1 25.21 -25.91 -23.69
C MET A 1 25.39 -24.43 -23.42
N ASP A 2 24.30 -23.68 -23.25
CA ASP A 2 23.55 -23.47 -22.01
C ASP A 2 24.46 -23.17 -20.81
N GLU A 3 24.79 -21.89 -20.66
CA GLU A 3 25.02 -21.25 -19.37
C GLU A 3 24.49 -19.81 -19.48
N THR A 4 23.19 -19.64 -19.24
CA THR A 4 22.65 -18.32 -18.91
C THR A 4 23.09 -17.95 -17.48
N PRO A 5 23.65 -16.75 -17.23
CA PRO A 5 24.01 -16.36 -15.87
C PRO A 5 22.72 -16.10 -15.06
N ASN A 6 22.42 -17.06 -14.19
CA ASN A 6 21.85 -16.93 -12.86
C ASN A 6 21.17 -15.58 -12.54
N LYS A 7 19.84 -15.53 -12.70
CA LYS A 7 18.97 -14.46 -12.20
C LYS A 7 18.76 -14.61 -10.68
N ASN A 8 19.82 -14.37 -9.90
CA ASN A 8 19.72 -14.22 -8.45
C ASN A 8 20.51 -13.01 -7.99
N MET A 9 19.79 -12.03 -7.41
CA MET A 9 20.17 -11.07 -6.37
C MET A 9 19.72 -9.64 -6.68
N ALA A 10 18.50 -9.33 -6.26
CA ALA A 10 18.18 -8.16 -5.42
C ALA A 10 16.72 -8.34 -4.98
N HIS A 11 16.42 -8.90 -3.81
CA HIS A 11 16.05 -8.05 -2.66
C HIS A 11 16.53 -6.60 -2.80
N GLN A 12 15.97 -5.87 -3.76
CA GLN A 12 15.82 -4.44 -3.58
C GLN A 12 14.84 -4.33 -2.42
N ALA A 13 15.27 -3.79 -1.29
CA ALA A 13 14.29 -3.33 -0.32
C ALA A 13 13.39 -2.37 -1.11
N GLU A 14 12.14 -2.78 -1.37
CA GLU A 14 11.18 -1.92 -2.07
C GLU A 14 11.17 -0.59 -1.32
N GLU A 15 11.50 0.48 -2.05
CA GLU A 15 11.51 1.84 -1.52
C GLU A 15 10.15 2.13 -0.88
N ILE A 16 10.09 2.36 0.43
CA ILE A 16 8.81 2.50 1.16
C ILE A 16 7.95 3.60 0.52
N ILE A 17 8.58 4.70 0.15
CA ILE A 17 7.97 5.86 -0.50
C ILE A 17 8.90 6.36 -1.59
N ASN A 18 8.40 6.38 -2.83
CA ASN A 18 9.09 6.99 -3.96
C ASN A 18 9.41 8.45 -3.65
N HIS A 19 10.69 8.78 -3.62
CA HIS A 19 11.15 10.12 -3.22
C HIS A 19 10.62 11.22 -4.15
N GLU A 20 10.82 11.10 -5.47
CA GLU A 20 10.42 12.12 -6.44
C GLU A 20 8.92 12.44 -6.36
N GLN A 21 8.07 11.43 -6.40
CA GLN A 21 6.62 11.61 -6.33
C GLN A 21 6.15 12.22 -5.01
N PHE A 22 6.80 11.88 -3.90
CA PHE A 22 6.47 12.44 -2.59
C PHE A 22 6.85 13.92 -2.51
N GLU A 23 8.04 14.28 -2.97
CA GLU A 23 8.50 15.67 -2.98
C GLU A 23 7.67 16.52 -3.96
N ASP A 24 7.35 16.00 -5.15
CA ASP A 24 6.48 16.67 -6.11
C ASP A 24 5.10 16.98 -5.52
N MET A 25 4.50 16.02 -4.79
CA MET A 25 3.21 16.21 -4.13
C MET A 25 3.32 17.23 -2.98
N ARG A 26 4.41 17.17 -2.21
CA ARG A 26 4.66 18.12 -1.11
C ARG A 26 4.82 19.53 -1.64
N ASP A 27 5.61 19.70 -2.69
CA ASP A 27 5.89 21.00 -3.28
C ASP A 27 4.64 21.56 -4.00
N LEU A 28 3.77 20.69 -4.54
CA LEU A 28 2.50 21.10 -5.14
C LEU A 28 1.48 21.62 -4.12
N LEU A 29 1.43 21.02 -2.92
CA LEU A 29 0.41 21.31 -1.90
C LEU A 29 0.91 22.22 -0.78
N GLU A 30 2.22 22.38 -0.64
CA GLU A 30 2.88 23.24 0.35
C GLU A 30 2.30 23.06 1.77
N GLU A 31 1.53 24.03 2.26
CA GLU A 31 0.93 24.03 3.60
C GLU A 31 -0.18 22.99 3.79
N ASP A 32 -0.90 22.63 2.71
CA ASP A 32 -1.99 21.64 2.75
C ASP A 32 -1.48 20.19 2.77
N PHE A 33 -0.18 19.97 2.55
CA PHE A 33 0.39 18.64 2.44
C PHE A 33 0.24 17.82 3.73
N ALA A 34 0.47 18.44 4.89
CA ALA A 34 0.35 17.76 6.17
C ALA A 34 -1.09 17.29 6.45
N ASP A 35 -2.08 18.11 6.09
CA ASP A 35 -3.50 17.76 6.22
C ASP A 35 -3.88 16.62 5.27
N LEU A 36 -3.37 16.64 4.03
CA LEU A 36 -3.55 15.52 3.09
C LEU A 36 -3.00 14.21 3.66
N ILE A 37 -1.80 14.22 4.22
CA ILE A 37 -1.20 13.04 4.85
C ILE A 37 -2.07 12.52 5.99
N GLN A 38 -2.57 13.39 6.86
CA GLN A 38 -3.41 12.98 7.98
C GLN A 38 -4.72 12.33 7.50
N VAL A 39 -5.35 12.89 6.47
CA VAL A 39 -6.53 12.30 5.82
C VAL A 39 -6.19 10.95 5.21
N TYR A 40 -5.09 10.86 4.45
CA TYR A 40 -4.65 9.62 3.82
C TYR A 40 -4.42 8.49 4.83
N ILE A 41 -3.71 8.75 5.94
CA ILE A 41 -3.43 7.74 6.96
C ILE A 41 -4.75 7.28 7.60
N THR A 42 -5.62 8.22 7.98
CA THR A 42 -6.91 7.92 8.61
C THR A 42 -7.79 7.06 7.70
N ASP A 43 -7.92 7.45 6.43
CA ASP A 43 -8.70 6.72 5.43
C ASP A 43 -8.10 5.33 5.17
N SER A 44 -6.77 5.22 5.11
CA SER A 44 -6.08 3.94 4.87
C SER A 44 -6.30 2.97 6.03
N GLN A 45 -6.29 3.43 7.28
CA GLN A 45 -6.62 2.62 8.47
C GLN A 45 -8.07 2.11 8.43
N GLN A 46 -9.01 2.96 8.02
CA GLN A 46 -10.41 2.56 7.86
C GLN A 46 -10.57 1.51 6.75
N ARG A 47 -9.89 1.68 5.62
CA ARG A 47 -9.88 0.71 4.51
C ARG A 47 -9.29 -0.63 4.93
N ILE A 48 -8.19 -0.65 5.67
CA ILE A 48 -7.62 -1.90 6.21
C ILE A 48 -8.62 -2.61 7.13
N SER A 49 -9.34 -1.86 7.97
CA SER A 49 -10.40 -2.44 8.81
C SER A 49 -11.53 -3.04 7.97
N ALA A 50 -11.95 -2.35 6.90
CA ALA A 50 -12.93 -2.88 5.95
C ALA A 50 -12.44 -4.13 5.20
N LEU A 51 -11.14 -4.21 4.85
CA LEU A 51 -10.54 -5.41 4.25
C LEU A 51 -10.61 -6.60 5.20
N ARG A 52 -10.36 -6.40 6.50
CA ARG A 52 -10.49 -7.45 7.52
C ARG A 52 -11.93 -7.97 7.61
N VAL A 53 -12.92 -7.08 7.55
CA VAL A 53 -14.35 -7.47 7.52
C VAL A 53 -14.67 -8.26 6.25
N ALA A 54 -14.30 -7.74 5.08
CA ALA A 54 -14.52 -8.42 3.80
C ALA A 54 -13.87 -9.82 3.77
N GLN A 55 -12.69 -9.97 4.37
CA GLN A 55 -12.03 -11.27 4.51
C GLN A 55 -12.83 -12.24 5.38
N GLN A 56 -13.34 -11.80 6.54
CA GLN A 56 -14.14 -12.64 7.44
C GLN A 56 -15.49 -13.05 6.82
N GLU A 57 -16.10 -12.16 6.03
CA GLU A 57 -17.36 -12.42 5.33
C GLU A 57 -17.16 -13.15 3.98
N ASN A 58 -15.91 -13.41 3.58
CA ASN A 58 -15.53 -13.94 2.27
C ASN A 58 -16.10 -13.10 1.10
N ASP A 59 -16.26 -11.79 1.31
CA ASP A 59 -16.76 -10.83 0.34
C ASP A 59 -15.62 -10.33 -0.56
N ASN A 60 -15.40 -11.09 -1.62
CA ASN A 60 -14.36 -10.80 -2.61
C ASN A 60 -14.68 -9.54 -3.43
N ALA A 61 -15.95 -9.19 -3.62
CA ALA A 61 -16.33 -8.02 -4.40
C ALA A 61 -16.00 -6.74 -3.62
N ASN A 62 -16.46 -6.65 -2.37
CA ASN A 62 -16.14 -5.52 -1.50
C ASN A 62 -14.63 -5.42 -1.24
N GLY A 63 -13.97 -6.56 -0.96
CA GLY A 63 -12.52 -6.57 -0.76
C GLY A 63 -11.73 -6.08 -1.97
N PHE A 64 -12.17 -6.40 -3.19
CA PHE A 64 -11.56 -5.88 -4.41
C PHE A 64 -11.67 -4.35 -4.51
N GLU A 65 -12.86 -3.79 -4.27
CA GLU A 65 -13.11 -2.35 -4.35
C GLU A 65 -12.33 -1.57 -3.28
N VAL A 66 -12.30 -2.08 -2.05
CA VAL A 66 -11.52 -1.45 -0.96
C VAL A 66 -10.02 -1.49 -1.27
N ALA A 67 -9.50 -2.62 -1.77
CA ALA A 67 -8.10 -2.74 -2.19
C ALA A 67 -7.79 -1.83 -3.39
N HIS A 68 -8.72 -1.66 -4.32
CA HIS A 68 -8.58 -0.73 -5.45
C HIS A 68 -8.42 0.71 -5.00
N ALA A 69 -9.30 1.16 -4.10
CA ALA A 69 -9.24 2.52 -3.59
C ALA A 69 -7.98 2.77 -2.74
N LEU A 70 -7.58 1.79 -1.92
CA LEU A 70 -6.32 1.88 -1.17
C LEU A 70 -5.11 1.96 -2.11
N LYS A 71 -5.07 1.14 -3.17
CA LYS A 71 -4.03 1.19 -4.20
C LYS A 71 -3.94 2.56 -4.87
N GLY A 72 -5.07 3.15 -5.26
CA GLY A 72 -5.12 4.46 -5.91
C GLY A 72 -4.57 5.58 -5.01
N ALA A 73 -5.03 5.63 -3.76
CA ALA A 73 -4.54 6.60 -2.77
C ALA A 73 -3.03 6.41 -2.49
N SER A 74 -2.59 5.16 -2.34
CA SER A 74 -1.20 4.79 -2.08
C SER A 74 -0.29 5.17 -3.25
N ALA A 75 -0.76 4.95 -4.47
CA ALA A 75 -0.05 5.26 -5.70
C ALA A 75 0.09 6.77 -5.89
N ASN A 76 -0.92 7.57 -5.53
CA ASN A 76 -0.80 9.03 -5.60
C ASN A 76 0.35 9.54 -4.71
N LEU A 77 0.47 9.05 -3.47
CA LEU A 77 1.53 9.46 -2.55
C LEU A 77 2.89 8.76 -2.77
N GLY A 78 2.99 7.86 -3.74
CA GLY A 78 4.22 7.12 -4.01
C GLY A 78 4.57 6.04 -3.00
N THR A 79 3.60 5.58 -2.18
CA THR A 79 3.84 4.46 -1.23
C THR A 79 3.85 3.12 -1.97
N THR A 80 5.04 2.74 -2.47
CA THR A 80 5.17 1.66 -3.46
C THR A 80 4.75 0.30 -2.89
N GLN A 81 5.14 0.01 -1.64
CA GLN A 81 4.83 -1.26 -0.98
C GLN A 81 3.33 -1.44 -0.78
N LEU A 82 2.61 -0.39 -0.34
CA LEU A 82 1.15 -0.43 -0.22
C LEU A 82 0.46 -0.62 -1.57
N THR A 83 0.97 0.04 -2.61
CA THR A 83 0.47 -0.09 -3.99
C THR A 83 0.60 -1.53 -4.48
N ASN A 84 1.76 -2.15 -4.25
CA ASN A 84 2.04 -3.55 -4.64
C ASN A 84 1.14 -4.52 -3.86
N LEU A 85 1.15 -4.46 -2.53
CA LEU A 85 0.35 -5.37 -1.69
C LEU A 85 -1.16 -5.24 -1.95
N SER A 86 -1.65 -4.03 -2.17
CA SER A 86 -3.05 -3.80 -2.55
C SER A 86 -3.37 -4.42 -3.92
N SER A 87 -2.43 -4.35 -4.88
CA SER A 87 -2.58 -5.02 -6.18
C SER A 87 -2.61 -6.55 -6.05
N GLN A 88 -1.76 -7.13 -5.19
CA GLN A 88 -1.80 -8.57 -4.90
C GLN A 88 -3.14 -8.98 -4.29
N LEU A 89 -3.68 -8.17 -3.36
CA LEU A 89 -4.99 -8.47 -2.76
C LEU A 89 -6.12 -8.40 -3.79
N GLN A 90 -6.07 -7.44 -4.73
CA GLN A 90 -7.01 -7.39 -5.85
C GLN A 90 -7.00 -8.68 -6.69
N GLU A 91 -5.82 -9.23 -6.99
CA GLU A 91 -5.69 -10.50 -7.71
C GLU A 91 -6.33 -11.65 -6.93
N ARG A 92 -6.07 -11.74 -5.62
CA ARG A 92 -6.68 -12.75 -4.75
C ARG A 92 -8.20 -12.63 -4.67
N CYS A 93 -8.74 -11.42 -4.63
CA CYS A 93 -10.18 -11.20 -4.70
C CYS A 93 -10.77 -11.68 -6.04
N ARG A 94 -10.08 -11.45 -7.17
CA ARG A 94 -10.51 -11.97 -8.49
C ARG A 94 -10.52 -13.50 -8.53
N GLU A 95 -9.56 -14.13 -7.85
CA GLU A 95 -9.46 -15.59 -7.69
C GLU A 95 -10.49 -16.16 -6.69
N ARG A 96 -11.26 -15.30 -6.02
CA ARG A 96 -12.21 -15.64 -4.94
C ARG A 96 -11.56 -16.23 -3.69
N LEU A 97 -10.32 -15.80 -3.39
CA LEU A 97 -9.50 -16.33 -2.31
C LEU A 97 -9.31 -15.37 -1.13
N ILE A 98 -10.12 -14.30 -1.02
CA ILE A 98 -9.94 -13.27 0.03
C ILE A 98 -9.94 -13.87 1.44
N SER A 99 -10.78 -14.88 1.71
CA SER A 99 -10.87 -15.54 3.02
C SER A 99 -9.55 -16.16 3.49
N GLU A 100 -8.62 -16.46 2.57
CA GLU A 100 -7.29 -17.00 2.88
C GLU A 100 -6.22 -15.91 3.05
N GLN A 101 -6.56 -14.62 2.83
CA GLN A 101 -5.60 -13.52 2.74
C GLN A 101 -5.39 -12.72 4.03
N ALA A 102 -5.70 -13.29 5.20
CA ALA A 102 -5.48 -12.61 6.48
C ALA A 102 -4.02 -12.10 6.63
N ALA A 103 -3.03 -12.92 6.27
CA ALA A 103 -1.63 -12.53 6.32
C ALA A 103 -1.27 -11.38 5.36
N LEU A 104 -1.86 -11.37 4.16
CA LEU A 104 -1.64 -10.30 3.19
C LEU A 104 -2.24 -8.97 3.67
N ILE A 105 -3.42 -9.02 4.29
CA ILE A 105 -4.07 -7.84 4.88
C ILE A 105 -3.25 -7.27 6.05
N GLU A 106 -2.67 -8.13 6.89
CA GLU A 106 -1.77 -7.67 7.95
C GLU A 106 -0.45 -7.10 7.39
N ASN A 107 0.08 -7.65 6.29
CA ASN A 107 1.23 -7.06 5.60
C ASN A 107 0.91 -5.66 5.07
N ILE A 108 -0.31 -5.42 4.55
CA ILE A 108 -0.77 -4.08 4.15
C ILE A 108 -0.80 -3.15 5.38
N ALA A 109 -1.29 -3.62 6.53
CA ALA A 109 -1.32 -2.82 7.76
C ALA A 109 0.09 -2.42 8.23
N VAL A 110 1.04 -3.36 8.22
CA VAL A 110 2.44 -3.10 8.57
C VAL A 110 3.08 -2.14 7.56
N ALA A 111 2.78 -2.28 6.26
CA ALA A 111 3.29 -1.37 5.24
C ALA A 111 2.78 0.07 5.46
N LEU A 112 1.52 0.26 5.88
CA LEU A 112 1.00 1.58 6.23
C LEU A 112 1.74 2.19 7.42
N GLN A 113 2.00 1.41 8.48
CA GLN A 113 2.76 1.89 9.63
C GLN A 113 4.18 2.33 9.25
N ARG A 114 4.84 1.58 8.36
CA ARG A 114 6.18 1.94 7.86
C ARG A 114 6.14 3.21 7.01
N ALA A 115 5.13 3.35 6.15
CA ALA A 115 4.96 4.57 5.36
C ALA A 115 4.72 5.78 6.28
N GLU A 116 3.84 5.66 7.28
CA GLU A 116 3.60 6.72 8.27
C GLU A 116 4.88 7.15 9.01
N GLN A 117 5.69 6.19 9.45
CA GLN A 117 6.99 6.47 10.08
C GLN A 117 7.94 7.22 9.15
N GLU A 118 8.06 6.77 7.90
CA GLU A 118 8.92 7.43 6.91
C GLU A 118 8.42 8.86 6.58
N ILE A 119 7.11 9.06 6.51
CA ILE A 119 6.51 10.39 6.28
C ILE A 119 6.84 11.32 7.45
N ASN A 120 6.65 10.87 8.69
CA ASN A 120 6.94 11.67 9.88
C ASN A 120 8.43 12.06 9.93
N LEU A 121 9.33 11.13 9.61
CA LEU A 121 10.77 11.42 9.51
C LEU A 121 11.06 12.51 8.46
N ARG A 122 10.42 12.47 7.28
CA ARG A 122 10.58 13.48 6.23
C ARG A 122 10.00 14.84 6.61
N LEU A 123 8.92 14.85 7.41
CA LEU A 123 8.29 16.07 7.91
C LEU A 123 8.94 16.63 9.18
N GLY A 124 9.86 15.89 9.80
CA GLY A 124 10.50 16.27 11.06
C GLY A 124 9.57 16.20 12.28
N LEU A 125 8.60 15.29 12.24
CA LEU A 125 7.63 14.98 13.32
C LEU A 125 8.08 13.75 14.13
#